data_AF-A0A1V2LP84-F1
#
_entry.id   AF-A0A1V2LP84-F1
#
_cell.length_a   1.000
_cell.length_b   1.000
_cell.length_c   1.000
_cell.angle_alpha   90.00
_cell.angle_beta   90.00
_cell.angle_gamma   90.00
#
_symmetry.space_group_name_H-M   'P 1'
#
loop_
_entity.id
_entity.type
_entity.pdbx_description
1 polymer ?
#
loop_
_entity_poly.entity_id
_entity_poly.type
_entity_poly.pdbx_seq_one_letter_code
_entity_poly.pdbx_strand_id
1 'polypeptide(L)'
;MKDKNDILTTFIKNKKMLGKSIAVVGKLDNSDLSLSKYTKVDQVSLGNVTELEVRKGHYDLSFKTKYLLIAAFLASYNEAKYDRQFFSKGNQYNSSIIRQRKKRMVNIESGNGQLRRAMNAAIPFKLERLLAILNSIWTSNVEDSTTIIDDVELMTEIATLVSLKALVKFKGGDTIGGQTKWKCNVHWNVIKKFADDVGFEIENHLQE
;
A
#
# COMPACT_ATOMS: atom_id res chain seq x y z
N MET A 1 48.95 -44.69 11.00
CA MET A 1 47.85 -45.67 11.23
C MET A 1 46.90 -45.54 10.04
N LYS A 2 46.67 -46.64 9.32
CA LYS A 2 46.12 -46.68 7.95
C LYS A 2 44.77 -45.97 7.79
N ASP A 3 44.72 -45.10 6.78
CA ASP A 3 43.52 -44.55 6.17
C ASP A 3 42.54 -45.66 5.78
N LYS A 4 41.34 -45.61 6.34
CA LYS A 4 40.22 -46.48 5.95
C LYS A 4 39.10 -45.63 5.37
N ASN A 5 39.33 -45.17 4.15
CA ASN A 5 38.27 -44.84 3.20
C ASN A 5 37.57 -46.13 2.73
N ASP A 6 37.06 -46.91 3.69
CA ASP A 6 36.27 -48.10 3.42
C ASP A 6 34.87 -47.65 2.96
N ILE A 7 34.29 -48.34 1.98
CA ILE A 7 32.95 -48.02 1.45
C ILE A 7 31.91 -48.02 2.59
N LEU A 8 32.09 -48.89 3.58
CA LEU A 8 31.24 -48.97 4.77
C LEU A 8 31.36 -47.75 5.69
N THR A 9 32.56 -47.20 5.89
CA THR A 9 32.73 -46.00 6.73
C THR A 9 32.13 -44.77 6.06
N THR A 10 32.25 -44.67 4.74
CA THR A 10 31.58 -43.66 3.92
C THR A 10 30.06 -43.79 3.97
N PHE A 11 29.52 -45.00 3.83
CA PHE A 11 28.08 -45.25 3.89
C PHE A 11 27.48 -44.91 5.27
N ILE A 12 28.15 -45.31 6.36
CA ILE A 12 27.73 -44.99 7.73
C ILE A 12 27.79 -43.47 7.96
N LYS A 13 28.82 -42.79 7.44
CA LYS A 13 28.95 -41.33 7.50
C LYS A 13 27.80 -40.65 6.74
N ASN A 14 27.48 -41.10 5.54
CA ASN A 14 26.37 -40.57 4.73
C ASN A 14 25.00 -40.81 5.39
N LYS A 15 24.76 -41.99 5.99
CA LYS A 15 23.56 -42.28 6.78
C LYS A 15 23.43 -41.36 8.00
N LYS A 16 24.55 -41.10 8.69
CA LYS A 16 24.59 -40.16 9.82
C LYS A 16 24.35 -38.71 9.39
N MET A 17 24.83 -38.31 8.21
CA MET A 17 24.58 -37.00 7.63
C MET A 17 23.10 -36.82 7.25
N LEU A 18 22.46 -37.85 6.68
CA LEU A 18 21.02 -37.85 6.40
C LEU A 18 20.17 -37.76 7.68
N GLY A 19 20.56 -38.47 8.74
CA GLY A 19 19.89 -38.34 10.04
C GLY A 19 20.04 -36.94 10.64
N LYS A 20 21.20 -36.30 10.46
CA LYS A 20 21.42 -34.91 10.88
C LYS A 20 20.63 -33.91 10.04
N SER A 21 20.53 -34.09 8.72
CA SER A 21 19.72 -33.20 7.88
C SER A 21 18.24 -33.30 8.22
N ILE A 22 17.72 -34.52 8.46
CA ILE A 22 16.35 -34.74 8.93
C ILE A 22 16.11 -34.09 10.30
N ALA A 23 17.07 -34.18 11.22
CA ALA A 23 16.98 -33.52 12.52
C ALA A 23 17.06 -31.99 12.42
N VAL A 24 17.78 -31.44 11.45
CA VAL A 24 17.82 -29.99 11.17
C VAL A 24 16.51 -29.52 10.54
N VAL A 25 15.96 -30.26 9.58
CA VAL A 25 14.63 -30.00 9.00
C VAL A 25 13.55 -30.06 10.08
N GLY A 26 13.57 -31.08 10.94
CA GLY A 26 12.65 -31.15 12.08
C GLY A 26 12.85 -30.01 13.11
N LYS A 27 14.04 -29.41 13.21
CA LYS A 27 14.26 -28.21 14.03
C LYS A 27 13.76 -26.93 13.34
N LEU A 28 13.76 -26.88 12.01
CA LEU A 28 13.21 -25.78 11.21
C LEU A 28 11.67 -25.80 11.26
N ASP A 29 11.04 -26.97 11.09
CA ASP A 29 9.59 -27.14 11.23
C ASP A 29 9.09 -26.73 12.64
N ASN A 30 9.89 -26.98 13.68
CA ASN A 30 9.59 -26.54 15.04
C ASN A 30 9.92 -25.05 15.28
N SER A 31 10.73 -24.40 14.43
CA SER A 31 11.04 -22.98 14.52
C SER A 31 9.94 -22.09 13.92
N ASP A 32 9.13 -22.63 13.01
CA ASP A 32 7.91 -21.96 12.53
C ASP A 32 6.85 -21.79 13.64
N LEU A 33 6.96 -22.56 14.74
CA LEU A 33 6.16 -22.38 15.95
C LEU A 33 6.62 -21.19 16.83
N SER A 34 7.66 -20.45 16.42
CA SER A 34 8.11 -19.23 17.10
C SER A 34 7.53 -17.94 16.51
N LEU A 35 6.83 -18.00 15.36
CA LEU A 35 6.13 -16.85 14.78
C LEU A 35 4.97 -16.37 15.66
N SER A 36 4.45 -17.24 16.54
CA SER A 36 3.41 -16.91 17.52
C SER A 36 3.92 -16.17 18.76
N LYS A 37 5.25 -15.98 18.90
CA LYS A 37 5.84 -15.21 20.00
C LYS A 37 6.03 -13.74 19.63
N TYR A 38 6.28 -13.44 18.35
CA TYR A 38 6.34 -12.06 17.87
C TYR A 38 4.96 -11.39 17.81
N THR A 39 3.87 -12.16 17.72
CA THR A 39 2.49 -11.64 17.78
C THR A 39 2.00 -11.32 19.19
N LYS A 40 2.79 -11.55 20.24
CA LYS A 40 2.37 -11.32 21.64
C LYS A 40 2.75 -9.97 22.24
N VAL A 41 3.46 -9.10 21.51
CA VAL A 41 3.94 -7.82 22.09
C VAL A 41 2.88 -6.71 22.04
N ASP A 42 1.88 -6.79 21.15
CA ASP A 42 0.89 -5.70 20.98
C ASP A 42 -0.54 -6.09 21.40
N GLN A 43 -0.69 -6.68 22.58
CA GLN A 43 -1.99 -6.81 23.24
C GLN A 43 -2.17 -5.66 24.23
N VAL A 44 -2.40 -4.45 23.72
CA VAL A 44 -3.14 -3.42 24.46
C VAL A 44 -4.62 -3.63 24.17
N SER A 45 -5.36 -3.84 25.24
CA SER A 45 -6.77 -4.22 25.29
C SER A 45 -7.69 -3.36 24.41
N LEU A 46 -8.39 -3.99 23.46
CA LEU A 46 -9.69 -3.51 23.01
C LEU A 46 -10.59 -4.69 22.66
N GLY A 47 -11.75 -4.74 23.34
CA GLY A 47 -12.62 -5.91 23.42
C GLY A 47 -13.26 -6.34 22.10
N ASN A 48 -13.55 -7.65 22.04
CA ASN A 48 -14.61 -8.30 21.28
C ASN A 48 -14.87 -7.76 19.86
N VAL A 49 -13.88 -7.88 18.98
CA VAL A 49 -14.13 -7.83 17.52
C VAL A 49 -14.24 -9.26 17.01
N THR A 50 -15.38 -9.58 16.41
CA THR A 50 -15.72 -10.90 15.88
C THR A 50 -14.61 -11.46 15.00
N GLU A 51 -14.20 -12.71 15.26
CA GLU A 51 -13.14 -13.48 14.61
C GLU A 51 -13.19 -13.55 13.06
N LEU A 52 -14.32 -13.15 12.47
CA LEU A 52 -14.51 -13.00 11.02
C LEU A 52 -13.87 -11.74 10.44
N GLU A 53 -13.65 -10.68 11.23
CA GLU A 53 -13.03 -9.44 10.75
C GLU A 53 -11.52 -9.55 10.58
N VAL A 54 -10.87 -10.41 11.38
CA VAL A 54 -9.42 -10.70 11.32
C VAL A 54 -9.04 -11.49 10.05
N ARG A 55 -10.02 -12.14 9.40
CA ARG A 55 -9.84 -12.81 8.10
C ARG A 55 -9.98 -11.87 6.89
N LYS A 56 -10.20 -10.57 7.08
CA LYS A 56 -10.00 -9.58 6.00
C LYS A 56 -8.49 -9.47 5.81
N GLY A 57 -7.97 -10.23 4.85
CA GLY A 57 -6.55 -10.50 4.62
C GLY A 57 -5.62 -9.35 4.98
N HIS A 58 -4.59 -9.66 5.77
CA HIS A 58 -3.42 -8.80 5.90
C HIS A 58 -2.83 -8.65 4.51
N TYR A 59 -3.05 -7.50 3.87
CA TYR A 59 -2.40 -7.17 2.62
C TYR A 59 -0.99 -6.68 2.98
N ASP A 60 -0.04 -7.62 3.00
CA ASP A 60 1.38 -7.29 3.16
C ASP A 60 1.89 -6.69 1.83
N LEU A 61 1.62 -5.40 1.64
CA LEU A 61 2.03 -4.62 0.49
C LEU A 61 3.24 -3.76 0.87
N SER A 62 4.17 -3.58 -0.07
CA SER A 62 5.28 -2.66 0.11
C SER A 62 4.78 -1.23 0.38
N PHE A 63 5.55 -0.45 1.13
CA PHE A 63 5.22 0.93 1.48
C PHE A 63 4.90 1.76 0.24
N LYS A 64 5.71 1.63 -0.82
CA LYS A 64 5.50 2.29 -2.11
C LYS A 64 4.16 1.90 -2.75
N THR A 65 3.79 0.62 -2.69
CA THR A 65 2.53 0.11 -3.24
C THR A 65 1.33 0.70 -2.52
N LYS A 66 1.41 0.85 -1.18
CA LYS A 66 0.35 1.46 -0.38
C LYS A 66 0.12 2.92 -0.80
N TYR A 67 1.20 3.70 -0.94
CA TYR A 67 1.11 5.07 -1.46
C TYR A 67 0.56 5.15 -2.88
N LEU A 68 0.98 4.25 -3.76
CA LEU A 68 0.48 4.16 -5.13
C LEU A 68 -1.03 3.89 -5.17
N LEU A 69 -1.53 3.00 -4.33
CA LEU A 69 -2.96 2.72 -4.20
C LEU A 69 -3.75 3.89 -3.62
N ILE A 70 -3.21 4.57 -2.60
CA ILE A 70 -3.81 5.79 -2.03
C ILE A 70 -3.90 6.89 -3.10
N ALA A 71 -2.82 7.12 -3.85
CA ALA A 71 -2.79 8.09 -4.94
C ALA A 71 -3.79 7.73 -6.05
N ALA A 72 -3.88 6.45 -6.43
CA ALA A 72 -4.84 5.97 -7.44
C ALA A 72 -6.30 6.12 -6.99
N PHE A 73 -6.56 5.92 -5.70
CA PHE A 73 -7.85 6.18 -5.10
C PHE A 73 -8.18 7.67 -5.18
N LEU A 74 -7.30 8.55 -4.68
CA LEU A 74 -7.50 10.01 -4.75
C LEU A 74 -7.71 10.48 -6.19
N ALA A 75 -6.94 9.97 -7.15
CA ALA A 75 -7.12 10.29 -8.57
C ALA A 75 -8.49 9.84 -9.12
N SER A 76 -9.06 8.74 -8.63
CA SER A 76 -10.35 8.23 -9.11
C SER A 76 -11.55 8.95 -8.51
N TYR A 77 -11.46 9.41 -7.27
CA TYR A 77 -12.58 10.00 -6.54
C TYR A 77 -12.57 11.53 -6.55
N ASN A 78 -11.40 12.15 -6.73
CA ASN A 78 -11.30 13.60 -6.88
C ASN A 78 -11.39 14.00 -8.36
N GLU A 79 -12.09 15.10 -8.64
CA GLU A 79 -12.04 15.72 -9.97
C GLU A 79 -10.70 16.43 -10.21
N ALA A 80 -10.16 16.31 -11.43
CA ALA A 80 -8.88 16.89 -11.82
C ALA A 80 -8.79 18.42 -11.67
N LYS A 81 -9.94 19.12 -11.68
CA LYS A 81 -10.01 20.59 -11.52
C LYS A 81 -9.49 21.07 -10.16
N TYR A 82 -9.53 20.20 -9.15
CA TYR A 82 -9.11 20.53 -7.79
C TYR A 82 -7.74 19.97 -7.41
N ASP A 83 -7.04 19.25 -8.30
CA ASP A 83 -5.72 18.68 -7.97
C ASP A 83 -4.75 19.76 -7.49
N ARG A 84 -4.79 20.94 -8.11
CA ARG A 84 -3.99 22.11 -7.71
C ARG A 84 -4.36 22.65 -6.33
N GLN A 85 -5.59 22.45 -5.87
CA GLN A 85 -5.98 22.88 -4.53
C GLN A 85 -5.42 21.92 -3.46
N PHE A 86 -5.44 20.61 -3.72
CA PHE A 86 -5.04 19.59 -2.75
C PHE A 86 -3.53 19.27 -2.77
N PHE A 87 -2.87 19.22 -3.93
CA PHE A 87 -1.54 18.60 -4.10
C PHE A 87 -0.43 19.60 -4.42
N SER A 88 -0.43 20.70 -3.71
CA SER A 88 0.20 21.93 -4.17
C SER A 88 1.23 22.42 -3.15
N LYS A 89 2.51 22.47 -3.55
CA LYS A 89 3.64 22.76 -2.63
C LYS A 89 4.03 24.24 -2.56
N GLY A 90 3.36 25.12 -3.30
CA GLY A 90 3.77 26.53 -3.43
C GLY A 90 3.39 27.41 -2.23
N ASN A 91 4.41 27.89 -1.50
CA ASN A 91 4.32 28.68 -0.25
C ASN A 91 3.66 30.07 -0.34
N GLN A 92 3.08 30.52 -1.47
CA GLN A 92 2.64 31.93 -1.60
C GLN A 92 1.27 32.16 -2.25
N TYR A 93 0.61 31.17 -2.83
CA TYR A 93 -0.68 31.41 -3.51
C TYR A 93 -1.91 31.03 -2.68
N ASN A 94 -1.71 30.54 -1.45
CA ASN A 94 -2.74 29.85 -0.67
C ASN A 94 -3.15 30.56 0.63
N SER A 95 -2.67 31.77 0.93
CA SER A 95 -3.12 32.49 2.14
C SER A 95 -4.64 32.73 2.14
N SER A 96 -5.24 33.09 0.99
CA SER A 96 -6.69 33.30 0.89
C SER A 96 -7.49 31.99 0.84
N ILE A 97 -6.99 30.97 0.14
CA ILE A 97 -7.63 29.64 0.03
C ILE A 97 -7.54 28.84 1.34
N ILE A 98 -6.42 28.90 2.05
CA ILE A 98 -6.26 28.31 3.40
C ILE A 98 -7.17 29.03 4.40
N ARG A 99 -7.31 30.37 4.32
CA ARG A 99 -8.28 31.12 5.14
C ARG A 99 -9.73 30.75 4.81
N GLN A 100 -10.06 30.47 3.55
CA GLN A 100 -11.38 29.97 3.16
C GLN A 100 -11.61 28.52 3.64
N ARG A 101 -10.58 27.66 3.65
CA ARG A 101 -10.63 26.32 4.25
C ARG A 101 -10.94 26.37 5.74
N LYS A 102 -10.23 27.22 6.50
CA LYS A 102 -10.46 27.38 7.95
C LYS A 102 -11.87 27.88 8.26
N LYS A 103 -12.42 28.79 7.44
CA LYS A 103 -13.81 29.27 7.59
C LYS A 103 -14.87 28.23 7.23
N ARG A 104 -14.59 27.30 6.30
CA ARG A 104 -15.53 26.21 5.97
C ARG A 104 -15.52 25.13 7.04
N MET A 105 -14.36 24.79 7.62
CA MET A 105 -14.25 23.81 8.69
C MET A 105 -15.02 24.22 9.96
N VAL A 106 -14.98 25.51 10.35
CA VAL A 106 -15.74 26.01 11.51
C VAL A 106 -17.26 25.89 11.34
N ASN A 107 -17.77 25.87 10.10
CA ASN A 107 -19.20 25.66 9.83
C ASN A 107 -19.61 24.18 9.72
N ILE A 108 -18.65 23.25 9.72
CA ILE A 108 -18.89 21.81 9.52
C ILE A 108 -18.98 21.05 10.86
N GLU A 109 -18.39 21.58 11.95
CA GLU A 109 -18.43 20.95 13.28
C GLU A 109 -19.86 20.80 13.86
N SER A 110 -20.88 21.44 13.27
CA SER A 110 -22.28 21.36 13.70
C SER A 110 -23.18 20.47 12.84
N GLY A 111 -22.64 19.77 11.85
CA GLY A 111 -23.44 18.91 10.98
C GLY A 111 -22.71 17.63 10.64
N ASN A 112 -23.32 16.50 10.97
CA ASN A 112 -23.03 15.18 10.43
C ASN A 112 -23.27 15.16 8.90
N GLY A 113 -22.54 16.01 8.18
CA GLY A 113 -22.57 16.23 6.75
C GLY A 113 -21.81 15.12 6.05
N GLN A 114 -22.47 13.99 5.91
CA GLN A 114 -22.54 13.35 4.60
C GLN A 114 -21.20 13.20 3.86
N LEU A 115 -20.37 12.28 4.36
CA LEU A 115 -19.57 11.31 3.55
C LEU A 115 -20.49 10.46 2.60
N ARG A 116 -21.62 11.02 2.18
CA ARG A 116 -22.78 10.47 1.47
C ARG A 116 -23.03 11.20 0.13
N ARG A 117 -22.05 11.94 -0.41
CA ARG A 117 -21.75 11.80 -1.85
C ARG A 117 -20.95 10.52 -2.06
N ALA A 118 -21.38 9.41 -1.46
CA ALA A 118 -22.01 8.34 -2.24
C ALA A 118 -21.29 8.12 -3.56
N MET A 119 -20.10 7.50 -3.47
CA MET A 119 -19.64 6.48 -4.41
C MET A 119 -19.96 6.82 -5.88
N ASN A 120 -19.56 8.01 -6.33
CA ASN A 120 -19.49 8.28 -7.76
C ASN A 120 -18.62 7.18 -8.37
N ALA A 121 -19.05 6.63 -9.51
CA ALA A 121 -18.28 5.62 -10.20
C ALA A 121 -16.84 6.14 -10.41
N ALA A 122 -15.85 5.35 -10.01
CA ALA A 122 -14.44 5.71 -10.08
C ALA A 122 -14.11 6.35 -11.45
N ILE A 123 -13.66 7.62 -11.41
CA ILE A 123 -13.42 8.43 -12.59
C ILE A 123 -12.15 7.92 -13.28
N PRO A 124 -12.18 7.65 -14.60
CA PRO A 124 -10.98 7.25 -15.32
C PRO A 124 -9.99 8.42 -15.41
N PHE A 125 -8.74 8.19 -15.04
CA PHE A 125 -7.66 9.18 -15.01
C PHE A 125 -6.48 8.80 -15.91
N LYS A 126 -5.63 9.77 -16.24
CA LYS A 126 -4.39 9.57 -17.01
C LYS A 126 -3.25 9.14 -16.08
N LEU A 127 -2.30 8.35 -16.58
CA LEU A 127 -1.13 7.91 -15.80
C LEU A 127 -0.33 9.08 -15.23
N GLU A 128 -0.12 10.13 -16.02
CA GLU A 128 0.59 11.35 -15.60
C GLU A 128 -0.01 11.98 -14.34
N ARG A 129 -1.35 11.99 -14.24
CA ARG A 129 -2.05 12.53 -13.07
C ARG A 129 -1.79 11.69 -11.82
N LEU A 130 -1.79 10.37 -11.95
CA LEU A 130 -1.46 9.46 -10.85
C LEU A 130 -0.03 9.70 -10.35
N LEU A 131 0.93 9.76 -11.27
CA LEU A 131 2.34 9.98 -10.93
C LEU A 131 2.56 11.34 -10.27
N ALA A 132 1.88 12.39 -10.74
CA ALA A 132 1.94 13.71 -10.13
C ALA A 132 1.38 13.74 -8.71
N ILE A 133 0.22 13.11 -8.48
CA ILE A 133 -0.40 13.00 -7.14
C ILE A 133 0.51 12.18 -6.21
N LEU A 134 1.01 11.03 -6.68
CA LEU A 134 1.93 10.17 -5.94
C LEU A 134 3.17 10.94 -5.47
N ASN A 135 3.82 11.66 -6.38
CA ASN A 135 4.99 12.47 -6.04
C ASN A 135 4.64 13.64 -5.11
N SER A 136 3.42 14.18 -5.20
CA SER A 136 2.97 15.20 -4.25
C SER A 136 2.84 14.64 -2.84
N ILE A 137 2.15 13.51 -2.67
CA ILE A 137 1.90 12.93 -1.35
C ILE A 137 3.17 12.32 -0.75
N TRP A 138 4.05 11.76 -1.58
CA TRP A 138 5.30 11.17 -1.11
C TRP A 138 6.25 12.21 -0.55
N THR A 139 6.59 13.27 -1.29
CA THR A 139 7.47 14.32 -0.74
C THR A 139 6.86 15.03 0.47
N SER A 140 5.52 15.01 0.62
CA SER A 140 4.87 15.60 1.79
C SER A 140 5.00 14.75 3.04
N ASN A 141 5.23 13.44 2.92
CA ASN A 141 5.27 12.49 4.04
C ASN A 141 6.67 11.93 4.29
N VAL A 142 7.42 11.69 3.21
CA VAL A 142 8.79 11.18 3.22
C VAL A 142 9.74 12.36 3.04
N GLU A 143 10.57 12.62 4.05
CA GLU A 143 11.53 13.74 4.08
C GLU A 143 12.69 13.59 3.08
N ASP A 144 12.82 12.41 2.47
CA ASP A 144 13.86 12.14 1.49
C ASP A 144 13.55 12.84 0.15
N SER A 145 14.50 13.68 -0.29
CA SER A 145 14.42 14.47 -1.53
C SER A 145 14.44 13.63 -2.82
N THR A 146 14.31 12.31 -2.75
CA THR A 146 14.31 11.42 -3.91
C THR A 146 12.95 11.42 -4.59
N THR A 147 12.94 11.88 -5.84
CA THR A 147 11.77 11.80 -6.71
C THR A 147 11.54 10.35 -7.14
N ILE A 148 10.47 9.72 -6.65
CA ILE A 148 10.11 8.32 -7.00
C ILE A 148 9.92 8.11 -8.51
N ILE A 149 9.66 9.18 -9.26
CA ILE A 149 9.31 9.10 -10.69
C ILE A 149 10.44 8.47 -11.52
N ASP A 150 11.69 8.58 -11.08
CA ASP A 150 12.84 8.01 -11.78
C ASP A 150 13.07 6.51 -11.47
N ASP A 151 12.27 5.94 -10.56
CA ASP A 151 12.38 4.53 -10.20
C ASP A 151 11.77 3.64 -11.28
N VAL A 152 12.64 2.86 -11.95
CA VAL A 152 12.23 1.82 -12.90
C VAL A 152 11.24 0.82 -12.28
N GLU A 153 11.33 0.59 -10.97
CA GLU A 153 10.44 -0.31 -10.23
C GLU A 153 9.00 0.20 -10.09
N LEU A 154 8.76 1.51 -10.25
CA LEU A 154 7.39 2.04 -10.12
C LEU A 154 6.47 1.51 -11.24
N MET A 155 7.00 1.39 -12.45
CA MET A 155 6.24 0.90 -13.59
C MET A 155 5.95 -0.60 -13.50
N THR A 156 6.88 -1.38 -12.92
CA THR A 156 6.65 -2.82 -12.67
C THR A 156 5.59 -3.01 -11.59
N GLU A 157 5.59 -2.19 -10.55
CA GLU A 157 4.58 -2.17 -9.49
C GLU A 157 3.19 -1.77 -10.00
N ILE A 158 3.11 -0.80 -10.92
CA ILE A 158 1.84 -0.50 -11.61
C ILE A 158 1.36 -1.73 -12.39
N ALA A 159 2.24 -2.42 -13.10
CA ALA A 159 1.88 -3.63 -13.86
C ALA A 159 1.40 -4.78 -12.97
N THR A 160 1.99 -4.96 -11.78
CA THR A 160 1.53 -5.96 -10.80
C THR A 160 0.15 -5.60 -10.24
N LEU A 161 -0.09 -4.33 -9.88
CA LEU A 161 -1.40 -3.86 -9.41
C LEU A 161 -2.52 -4.03 -10.44
N VAL A 162 -2.17 -3.93 -11.73
CA VAL A 162 -3.10 -4.17 -12.83
C VAL A 162 -3.41 -5.66 -12.97
N SER A 163 -2.39 -6.51 -12.82
CA SER A 163 -2.55 -7.97 -12.80
C SER A 163 -3.42 -8.43 -11.62
N LEU A 164 -3.30 -7.76 -10.47
CA LEU A 164 -4.13 -7.98 -9.27
C LEU A 164 -5.53 -7.36 -9.35
N LYS A 165 -5.87 -6.66 -10.44
CA LYS A 165 -7.14 -5.93 -10.63
C LYS A 165 -7.45 -4.89 -9.55
N ALA A 166 -6.43 -4.43 -8.82
CA ALA A 166 -6.54 -3.28 -7.94
C ALA A 166 -6.56 -1.97 -8.75
N LEU A 167 -5.85 -1.96 -9.89
CA LEU A 167 -5.92 -0.94 -10.91
C LEU A 167 -6.50 -1.52 -12.20
N VAL A 168 -7.42 -0.83 -12.85
CA VAL A 168 -8.06 -1.26 -14.08
C VAL A 168 -7.62 -0.36 -15.22
N LYS A 169 -6.98 -0.94 -16.23
CA LYS A 169 -6.66 -0.28 -17.50
C LYS A 169 -7.89 -0.33 -18.40
N PHE A 170 -8.37 0.82 -18.88
CA PHE A 170 -9.39 0.86 -19.94
C PHE A 170 -8.72 0.53 -21.28
N LYS A 171 -9.34 -0.37 -22.07
CA LYS A 171 -8.87 -0.70 -23.43
C LYS A 171 -9.02 0.53 -24.33
N GLY A 172 -7.93 1.25 -24.52
CA GLY A 172 -7.83 2.43 -25.38
C GLY A 172 -6.36 2.72 -25.70
N GLY A 173 -5.74 1.85 -26.50
CA GLY A 173 -4.37 2.04 -26.99
C GLY A 173 -3.26 1.37 -26.15
N ASP A 174 -2.04 1.51 -26.68
CA ASP A 174 -0.79 1.02 -26.08
C ASP A 174 -0.56 1.62 -24.67
N THR A 175 0.10 0.89 -23.77
CA THR A 175 0.43 1.37 -22.41
C THR A 175 1.27 2.64 -22.43
N ILE A 176 2.08 2.82 -23.47
CA ILE A 176 2.92 3.99 -23.70
C ILE A 176 2.13 5.13 -24.37
N GLY A 177 1.04 4.81 -25.08
CA GLY A 177 0.19 5.79 -25.72
C GLY A 177 -0.59 6.63 -24.69
N GLY A 178 -0.48 7.97 -24.77
CA GLY A 178 -1.13 8.92 -23.87
C GLY A 178 -2.67 8.91 -23.87
N GLN A 179 -3.30 8.00 -24.62
CA GLN A 179 -4.75 7.79 -24.66
C GLN A 179 -5.24 6.76 -23.62
N THR A 180 -4.34 5.98 -23.02
CA THR A 180 -4.72 5.00 -22.00
C THR A 180 -5.26 5.70 -20.75
N LYS A 181 -6.45 5.27 -20.32
CA LYS A 181 -7.05 5.68 -19.05
C LYS A 181 -7.02 4.55 -18.03
N TRP A 182 -6.91 4.91 -16.76
CA TRP A 182 -6.80 4.01 -15.63
C TRP A 182 -7.89 4.33 -14.60
N LYS A 183 -8.27 3.33 -13.79
CA LYS A 183 -9.29 3.45 -12.74
C LYS A 183 -8.83 2.65 -11.52
N CYS A 184 -9.02 3.18 -10.32
CA CYS A 184 -8.85 2.39 -9.09
C CYS A 184 -10.07 1.47 -8.87
N ASN A 185 -9.82 0.24 -8.47
CA ASN A 185 -10.83 -0.77 -8.16
C ASN A 185 -10.64 -1.31 -6.74
N VAL A 186 -10.38 -0.41 -5.80
CA VAL A 186 -10.23 -0.72 -4.37
C VAL A 186 -11.27 0.05 -3.58
N HIS A 187 -11.90 -0.62 -2.61
CA HIS A 187 -12.91 -0.02 -1.75
C HIS A 187 -12.29 0.88 -0.68
N TRP A 188 -13.04 1.92 -0.27
CA TRP A 188 -12.62 2.89 0.75
C TRP A 188 -12.04 2.24 2.01
N ASN A 189 -12.72 1.24 2.58
CA ASN A 189 -12.29 0.58 3.82
C ASN A 189 -10.87 -0.01 3.74
N VAL A 190 -10.47 -0.50 2.56
CA VAL A 190 -9.13 -1.07 2.36
C VAL A 190 -8.10 0.05 2.23
N ILE A 191 -8.42 1.10 1.49
CA ILE A 191 -7.55 2.27 1.34
C ILE A 191 -7.36 3.00 2.67
N LYS A 192 -8.41 3.12 3.49
CA LYS A 192 -8.32 3.72 4.82
C LYS A 192 -7.33 2.96 5.71
N LYS A 193 -7.38 1.62 5.72
CA LYS A 193 -6.38 0.80 6.41
C LYS A 193 -4.95 1.04 5.89
N PHE A 194 -4.76 1.12 4.57
CA PHE A 194 -3.44 1.42 4.01
C PHE A 194 -2.95 2.82 4.36
N ALA A 195 -3.86 3.79 4.45
CA ALA A 195 -3.55 5.15 4.84
C ALA A 195 -3.14 5.21 6.31
N ASP A 196 -3.85 4.50 7.18
CA ASP A 196 -3.51 4.36 8.61
C ASP A 196 -2.14 3.67 8.79
N ASP A 197 -1.86 2.60 8.03
CA ASP A 197 -0.58 1.87 8.04
C ASP A 197 0.63 2.75 7.68
N VAL A 198 0.45 3.70 6.76
CA VAL A 198 1.52 4.61 6.32
C VAL A 198 1.51 5.97 7.05
N GLY A 199 0.57 6.18 7.96
CA GLY A 199 0.41 7.45 8.69
C GLY A 199 -0.05 8.61 7.80
N PHE A 200 -0.86 8.36 6.76
CA PHE A 200 -1.39 9.38 5.85
C PHE A 200 -2.87 9.66 6.10
N GLU A 201 -3.21 10.91 6.42
CA GLU A 201 -4.61 11.33 6.61
C GLU A 201 -5.32 11.57 5.27
N ILE A 202 -5.94 10.51 4.74
CA ILE A 202 -6.64 10.55 3.44
C ILE A 202 -7.92 11.40 3.46
N GLU A 203 -8.58 11.55 4.61
CA GLU A 203 -9.86 12.27 4.75
C GLU A 203 -9.71 13.77 4.40
N ASN A 204 -8.55 14.37 4.71
CA ASN A 204 -8.26 15.78 4.40
C ASN A 204 -8.07 16.05 2.89
N HIS A 205 -7.87 14.99 2.10
CA HIS A 205 -7.54 15.06 0.69
C HIS A 205 -8.70 14.65 -0.22
N LEU A 206 -9.85 14.27 0.33
CA LEU A 206 -11.03 13.87 -0.44
C LEU A 206 -11.97 15.06 -0.64
N GLN A 207 -12.59 15.13 -1.82
CA GLN A 207 -13.70 16.04 -2.06
C GLN A 207 -14.96 15.50 -1.38
N GLU A 208 -15.54 16.31 -0.49
CA GLU A 208 -16.87 16.04 0.06
C GLU A 208 -17.92 16.05 -1.05
#